data_AF-A0A958VK54-F1
#
_entry.id   AF-A0A958VK54-F1
#
_cell.length_a   1.000
_cell.length_b   1.000
_cell.length_c   1.000
_cell.angle_alpha   90.00
_cell.angle_beta   90.00
_cell.angle_gamma   90.00
#
_symmetry.space_group_name_H-M   'P 1'
#
loop_
_entity.id
_entity.type
_entity.pdbx_description
1 polymer ?
#
loop_
_entity_poly.entity_id
_entity_poly.type
_entity_poly.pdbx_seq_one_letter_code
_entity_poly.pdbx_strand_id
1 'polypeptide(L)' 'MKKIALVLCCLMMTGLYSCKKCSTCTYADPARGTLTSEDVCGKGKQYKHVKDIYKKNGWSCEDL' A
#
# COMPACT_ATOMS: atom_id res chain seq x y z
N MET A 1 42.01 16.33 -10.35
CA MET A 1 41.13 15.45 -9.54
C MET A 1 40.43 16.28 -8.46
N LYS A 2 39.30 16.93 -8.78
CA LYS A 2 38.55 17.76 -7.80
C LYS A 2 37.07 17.94 -8.14
N LYS A 3 36.67 17.60 -9.38
CA LYS A 3 35.27 17.69 -9.87
C LYS A 3 34.50 16.36 -9.86
N ILE A 4 35.17 15.25 -9.55
CA ILE A 4 34.56 13.89 -9.57
C ILE A 4 33.85 13.57 -8.25
N ALA A 5 34.23 14.24 -7.15
CA ALA A 5 33.66 13.96 -5.83
C ALA A 5 32.20 14.43 -5.65
N LEU A 6 31.71 15.33 -6.51
CA LEU A 6 30.41 15.99 -6.31
C LEU A 6 29.22 15.23 -6.95
N VAL A 7 29.48 14.27 -7.85
CA VAL A 7 28.42 13.54 -8.57
C VAL A 7 27.94 12.30 -7.78
N LEU A 8 28.74 11.77 -6.85
CA LEU A 8 28.40 10.55 -6.12
C LEU A 8 27.33 10.76 -5.01
N CYS A 9 27.04 12.00 -4.62
CA CYS A 9 26.14 12.29 -3.50
C CYS A 9 24.65 12.30 -3.90
N CYS A 10 24.33 12.49 -5.18
CA CYS A 10 22.94 12.60 -5.64
C CYS A 10 22.20 11.27 -5.81
N LEU A 11 22.89 10.12 -5.76
CA LEU A 11 22.26 8.81 -5.96
C LEU A 11 21.62 8.19 -4.69
N MET A 12 21.78 8.82 -3.52
CA MET A 12 21.27 8.26 -2.26
C MET A 12 19.85 8.71 -1.90
N MET A 13 19.21 9.55 -2.72
CA MET A 13 17.85 10.07 -2.47
C MET A 13 16.77 9.48 -3.37
N THR A 14 16.97 8.29 -3.95
CA THR A 14 15.82 7.46 -4.33
C THR A 14 15.26 6.83 -3.06
N GLY A 15 14.73 7.72 -2.20
CA GLY A 15 13.96 7.39 -1.03
C GLY A 15 12.96 6.32 -1.41
N LEU A 16 12.90 5.32 -0.55
CA LEU A 16 12.00 4.20 -0.59
C LEU A 16 10.57 4.71 -0.84
N TYR A 17 10.17 4.90 -2.10
CA TYR A 17 8.80 4.77 -2.56
C TYR A 17 8.46 3.31 -2.37
N SER A 18 8.36 2.95 -1.11
CA SER A 18 7.87 1.69 -0.67
C SER A 18 6.38 1.81 -0.94
N CYS A 19 5.99 1.45 -2.16
CA CYS A 19 4.64 1.55 -2.69
C CYS A 19 3.71 0.82 -1.72
N LYS A 20 3.11 1.57 -0.81
CA LYS A 20 2.02 1.09 0.03
C LYS A 20 0.87 0.87 -0.95
N LYS A 21 0.44 -0.38 -1.10
CA LYS A 21 -0.76 -0.70 -1.85
C LYS A 21 -1.94 -0.49 -0.93
N CYS A 22 -2.99 0.10 -1.46
CA CYS A 22 -4.21 0.38 -0.73
C CYS A 22 -5.38 -0.25 -1.48
N SER A 23 -6.36 -0.75 -0.73
CA SER A 23 -7.64 -1.21 -1.28
C SER A 23 -8.76 -0.51 -0.55
N THR A 24 -9.86 -0.26 -1.25
CA THR A 24 -11.14 0.02 -0.61
C THR A 24 -11.89 -1.31 -0.48
N CYS A 25 -12.43 -1.61 0.69
CA CYS A 25 -13.21 -2.84 0.90
C CYS A 25 -14.65 -2.49 1.25
N THR A 26 -15.60 -2.98 0.47
CA THR A 26 -17.03 -2.83 0.70
C THR A 26 -17.62 -4.15 1.17
N TYR A 27 -18.63 -4.09 2.03
CA TYR A 27 -19.40 -5.26 2.38
C TYR A 27 -20.62 -5.38 1.46
N ALA A 28 -21.03 -6.60 1.12
CA ALA A 28 -22.18 -6.84 0.23
C ALA A 28 -23.50 -6.25 0.78
N ASP A 29 -23.58 -6.12 2.09
CA ASP A 29 -24.65 -5.42 2.79
C ASP A 29 -24.19 -3.98 3.10
N PRO A 30 -24.73 -2.95 2.41
CA PRO A 30 -24.32 -1.56 2.58
C PRO A 30 -24.62 -1.01 3.97
N ALA A 31 -25.50 -1.66 4.77
CA ALA A 31 -25.74 -1.26 6.16
C ALA A 31 -24.53 -1.53 7.06
N ARG A 32 -23.62 -2.44 6.66
CA ARG A 32 -22.40 -2.76 7.42
C ARG A 32 -21.23 -1.82 7.12
N GLY A 33 -21.36 -0.99 6.10
CA GLY A 33 -20.43 0.09 5.77
C GLY A 33 -19.31 -0.31 4.79
N THR A 34 -18.36 0.62 4.66
CA THR A 34 -17.20 0.56 3.76
C THR A 34 -15.94 0.84 4.56
N LEU A 35 -14.89 0.05 4.32
CA LEU A 35 -13.54 0.32 4.81
C LEU A 35 -12.81 1.18 3.80
N THR A 36 -12.21 2.25 4.29
CA THR A 36 -11.46 3.20 3.46
C THR A 36 -10.10 2.63 3.09
N SER A 37 -9.47 3.28 2.12
CA SER A 37 -8.12 2.94 1.67
C SER A 37 -7.14 2.82 2.84
N GLU A 38 -7.21 3.74 3.80
CA GLU A 38 -6.32 3.81 4.96
C GLU A 38 -6.39 2.55 5.84
N ASP A 39 -7.58 1.96 5.95
CA ASP A 39 -7.83 0.74 6.73
C ASP A 39 -7.20 -0.51 6.08
N VAL A 40 -7.08 -0.51 4.75
CA VAL A 40 -6.52 -1.62 3.96
C VAL A 40 -5.37 -1.12 3.10
N CYS A 41 -4.43 -0.42 3.74
CA CYS A 41 -3.16 -0.02 3.14
C CYS A 41 -2.00 -0.78 3.77
N GLY A 42 -1.12 -1.37 2.96
CA GLY A 42 0.08 -2.06 3.45
C GLY A 42 1.13 -2.30 2.38
N LYS A 43 2.21 -2.99 2.74
CA LYS A 43 3.29 -3.34 1.81
C LYS A 43 3.43 -4.86 1.69
N GLY A 44 3.68 -5.33 0.46
CA GLY A 44 4.01 -6.73 0.18
C GLY A 44 3.03 -7.74 0.77
N LYS A 45 3.54 -8.66 1.59
CA LYS A 45 2.76 -9.76 2.19
C LYS A 45 1.71 -9.28 3.20
N GLN A 46 1.99 -8.20 3.93
CA GLN A 46 1.04 -7.67 4.92
C GLN A 46 -0.23 -7.17 4.24
N TYR A 47 -0.09 -6.42 3.13
CA TYR A 47 -1.23 -5.98 2.34
C TYR A 47 -2.10 -7.15 1.87
N LYS A 48 -1.44 -8.17 1.30
CA LYS A 48 -2.13 -9.37 0.82
C LYS A 48 -2.85 -10.09 1.97
N HIS A 49 -2.18 -10.25 3.11
CA HIS A 49 -2.76 -10.92 4.27
C HIS A 49 -3.99 -10.20 4.82
N VAL A 50 -3.91 -8.88 4.98
CA VAL A 50 -5.03 -8.06 5.46
C VAL A 50 -6.21 -8.13 4.46
N LYS A 51 -5.93 -7.98 3.16
CA LYS A 51 -6.94 -8.11 2.09
C LYS A 51 -7.60 -9.50 2.09
N ASP A 52 -6.81 -10.56 2.27
CA ASP A 52 -7.31 -11.94 2.31
C ASP A 52 -8.19 -12.20 3.54
N ILE A 53 -7.87 -11.62 4.71
CA ILE A 53 -8.73 -11.71 5.90
C ILE A 53 -10.08 -11.05 5.64
N TYR A 54 -10.09 -9.82 5.12
CA TYR A 54 -11.35 -9.14 4.81
C TYR A 54 -12.18 -9.90 3.77
N LYS A 55 -11.54 -10.41 2.70
CA LYS A 55 -12.21 -11.27 1.71
C LYS A 55 -12.81 -12.54 2.33
N LYS A 56 -12.10 -13.21 3.23
CA LYS A 56 -12.63 -14.37 3.98
C LYS A 56 -13.81 -14.03 4.89
N ASN A 57 -13.84 -12.81 5.41
CA ASN A 57 -14.94 -12.30 6.22
C ASN A 57 -16.14 -11.81 5.39
N GLY A 58 -16.11 -11.93 4.06
CA GLY A 58 -17.19 -11.56 3.15
C GLY A 58 -17.12 -10.13 2.61
N TRP A 59 -15.98 -9.46 2.75
CA TRP A 59 -15.75 -8.14 2.15
C TRP A 59 -15.24 -8.27 0.71
N SER A 60 -15.69 -7.37 -0.17
CA SER A 60 -15.21 -7.20 -1.53
C SER A 60 -14.19 -6.06 -1.56
N CYS A 61 -12.94 -6.38 -1.91
CA CYS A 61 -11.84 -5.41 -1.86
C CYS A 61 -11.30 -5.09 -3.26
N GLU A 62 -11.32 -3.81 -3.63
CA GLU A 62 -10.84 -3.26 -4.90
C GLU A 62 -9.52 -2.50 -4.67
N ASP A 63 -8.51 -2.80 -5.49
CA ASP A 63 -7.21 -2.11 -5.45
C ASP A 63 -7.35 -0.66 -5.95
N LEU A 64 -6.65 0.28 -5.30
CA LEU A 64 -6.55 1.68 -5.70
C LEU A 64 -5.31 1.97 -6.56
#